data_AF-A0A7C0XW12-F1
#
_entry.id   AF-A0A7C0XW12-F1
#
_cell.length_a   1.000
_cell.length_b   1.000
_cell.length_c   1.000
_cell.angle_alpha   90.00
_cell.angle_beta   90.00
_cell.angle_gamma   90.00
#
_symmetry.space_group_name_H-M   'P 1'
#
loop_
_entity.id
_entity.type
_entity.pdbx_description
1 polymer ?
#
loop_
_entity_poly.entity_id
_entity_poly.type
_entity_poly.pdbx_seq_one_letter_code
_entity_poly.pdbx_strand_id
1 'polypeptide(L)'
;MLLKFEKTFTRDAFNVIIDYEYTLELEKKITSLLFYVPKTGKCLRVDWKVIEPYLRGKERSLYIREDGLSIKVIANKLVISDSRFTKIIIYPNEMELILRAVEDIKRSVSE
;
A
#
# COMPACT_ATOMS: atom_id res chain seq x y z
N MET A 1 7.65 22.57 2.12
CA MET A 1 6.67 21.98 3.06
C MET A 1 5.98 20.83 2.33
N LEU A 2 6.16 19.58 2.77
CA LEU A 2 5.51 18.41 2.17
C LEU A 2 4.15 18.24 2.84
N LEU A 3 3.07 18.57 2.13
CA LEU A 3 1.72 18.30 2.58
C LEU A 3 1.45 16.81 2.40
N LYS A 4 1.31 16.08 3.51
CA LYS A 4 0.92 14.66 3.51
C LYS A 4 -0.57 14.56 3.71
N PHE A 5 -1.19 13.72 2.91
CA PHE A 5 -2.62 13.46 2.94
C PHE A 5 -2.86 11.96 3.02
N GLU A 6 -3.98 11.60 3.63
CA GLU A 6 -4.32 10.22 3.94
C GLU A 6 -5.73 9.91 3.40
N LYS A 7 -5.89 8.73 2.80
CA LYS A 7 -7.20 8.14 2.47
C LYS A 7 -7.26 6.72 3.03
N THR A 8 -8.30 6.44 3.80
CA THR A 8 -8.48 5.16 4.49
C THR A 8 -9.51 4.28 3.81
N PHE A 9 -9.15 3.02 3.60
CA PHE A 9 -10.09 1.95 3.23
C PHE A 9 -10.09 0.87 4.30
N THR A 10 -11.29 0.41 4.70
CA THR A 10 -11.49 -0.56 5.79
C THR A 10 -11.92 -1.92 5.24
N ARG A 11 -11.19 -2.98 5.60
CA ARG A 11 -11.61 -4.38 5.49
C ARG A 11 -11.55 -5.05 6.86
N ASP A 12 -12.33 -6.12 7.02
CA ASP A 12 -12.42 -6.88 8.28
C ASP A 12 -11.06 -7.30 8.87
N ALA A 13 -10.03 -7.40 8.02
CA ALA A 13 -8.68 -7.80 8.40
C ALA A 13 -7.68 -6.63 8.54
N PHE A 14 -7.79 -5.56 7.74
CA PHE A 14 -6.85 -4.44 7.75
C PHE A 14 -7.43 -3.17 7.12
N ASN A 15 -6.84 -2.04 7.47
CA ASN A 15 -7.05 -0.75 6.81
C ASN A 15 -5.84 -0.41 5.94
N VAL A 16 -6.07 0.29 4.84
CA VAL A 16 -5.00 0.86 4.00
C VAL A 16 -5.10 2.37 4.04
N ILE A 17 -4.00 3.01 4.42
CA ILE A 17 -3.81 4.46 4.34
C ILE A 17 -2.83 4.73 3.20
N ILE A 18 -3.24 5.59 2.26
CA ILE A 18 -2.43 5.97 1.09
C ILE A 18 -1.78 7.32 1.35
N ASP A 19 -0.46 7.34 1.49
CA ASP A 19 0.34 8.56 1.66
C ASP A 19 0.69 9.13 0.27
N TYR A 20 0.48 10.45 0.07
CA TYR A 20 0.89 11.15 -1.15
C TYR A 20 1.44 12.55 -0.87
N GLU A 21 2.18 13.08 -1.83
CA GLU A 21 2.76 14.43 -1.86
C GLU A 21 2.32 15.17 -3.12
N TYR A 22 2.38 16.51 -3.13
CA TYR A 22 2.29 17.30 -4.36
C TYR A 22 3.66 17.48 -4.99
N THR A 23 3.74 17.34 -6.31
CA THR A 23 4.89 17.75 -7.11
C THR A 23 4.90 19.27 -7.33
N LEU A 24 5.96 19.79 -7.93
CA LEU A 24 6.07 21.21 -8.28
C LEU A 24 5.01 21.62 -9.33
N GLU A 25 4.56 20.65 -10.13
CA GLU A 25 3.51 20.77 -11.13
C GLU A 25 2.09 20.62 -10.55
N LEU A 26 1.96 20.56 -9.22
CA LEU A 26 0.71 20.34 -8.48
C LEU A 26 0.06 18.97 -8.74
N GLU A 27 0.83 17.99 -9.22
CA GLU A 27 0.37 16.62 -9.38
C GLU A 27 0.48 15.85 -8.07
N LYS A 28 -0.45 14.93 -7.81
CA LYS A 28 -0.39 14.04 -6.64
C LYS A 28 0.47 12.82 -6.93
N LYS A 29 1.55 12.68 -6.17
CA LYS A 29 2.47 11.54 -6.24
C LYS A 29 2.33 10.65 -5.00
N ILE A 30 1.94 9.40 -5.22
CA ILE A 30 1.85 8.41 -4.14
C ILE A 30 3.25 8.06 -3.64
N THR A 31 3.43 8.08 -2.33
CA THR A 31 4.75 7.86 -1.68
C THR A 31 4.81 6.52 -0.96
N SER A 32 3.79 6.18 -0.18
CA SER A 32 3.72 4.91 0.55
C SER A 32 2.29 4.44 0.81
N LEU A 33 2.17 3.16 1.12
CA LEU A 33 0.97 2.55 1.68
C LEU A 33 1.26 2.12 3.12
N LEU A 34 0.36 2.47 4.03
CA LEU A 34 0.38 2.01 5.41
C LEU A 34 -0.77 1.04 5.63
N PHE A 35 -0.45 -0.21 5.92
CA PHE A 35 -1.41 -1.25 6.24
C PHE A 35 -1.55 -1.37 7.75
N TYR A 36 -2.70 -1.02 8.30
CA TYR A 36 -3.02 -1.11 9.72
C TYR A 36 -3.88 -2.34 10.00
N VAL A 37 -3.53 -3.16 10.99
CA VAL A 37 -4.31 -4.34 11.41
C VAL A 37 -5.01 -4.00 12.73
N PRO A 38 -6.31 -3.63 12.72
CA PRO A 38 -6.99 -3.11 13.91
C PRO A 38 -6.97 -4.07 15.09
N LYS A 39 -7.09 -5.39 14.82
CA LYS A 39 -7.12 -6.43 15.85
C LYS A 39 -5.84 -6.52 16.68
N THR A 40 -4.70 -6.12 16.11
CA THR A 40 -3.39 -6.23 16.76
C THR A 40 -2.73 -4.87 17.00
N GLY A 41 -3.32 -3.78 16.50
CA GLY A 41 -2.74 -2.44 16.53
C GLY A 41 -1.46 -2.31 15.71
N LYS A 42 -1.10 -3.30 14.89
CA LYS A 42 0.16 -3.32 14.14
C LYS A 42 0.02 -2.60 12.81
N CYS A 43 1.11 -1.97 12.36
CA CYS A 43 1.18 -1.26 11.09
C CYS A 43 2.36 -1.75 10.24
N LEU A 44 2.16 -1.85 8.93
CA LEU A 44 3.22 -2.10 7.95
C LEU A 44 3.25 -0.98 6.92
N ARG A 45 4.36 -0.23 6.85
CA ARG A 45 4.56 0.79 5.80
C ARG A 45 5.41 0.24 4.68
N VAL A 46 4.92 0.37 3.45
CA VAL A 46 5.59 -0.04 2.23
C VAL A 46 5.65 1.12 1.24
N ASP A 47 6.83 1.39 0.70
CA ASP A 47 7.01 2.43 -0.32
C ASP A 47 6.23 2.09 -1.59
N TRP A 48 5.60 3.10 -2.19
CA TRP A 48 4.80 2.94 -3.41
C TRP A 48 5.60 2.30 -4.54
N LYS A 49 6.84 2.79 -4.76
CA LYS A 49 7.77 2.27 -5.78
C LYS A 49 8.05 0.76 -5.64
N VAL A 50 7.95 0.23 -4.42
CA VAL A 50 8.21 -1.19 -4.13
C VAL A 50 6.94 -2.00 -4.34
N ILE A 51 5.79 -1.53 -3.85
CA ILE A 51 4.54 -2.32 -3.85
C ILE A 51 3.72 -2.21 -5.14
N GLU A 52 3.86 -1.11 -5.89
CA GLU A 52 3.10 -0.89 -7.13
C GLU A 52 3.27 -2.02 -8.15
N PRO A 53 4.50 -2.49 -8.46
CA PRO A 53 4.68 -3.59 -9.42
C PRO A 53 3.94 -4.86 -8.99
N TYR A 54 3.87 -5.14 -7.69
CA TYR A 54 3.13 -6.29 -7.15
C TYR A 54 1.63 -6.14 -7.28
N LEU A 55 1.08 -4.98 -6.89
CA LEU A 55 -0.35 -4.68 -7.00
C LEU A 55 -0.83 -4.75 -8.45
N ARG A 56 0.00 -4.31 -9.40
CA ARG A 56 -0.30 -4.37 -10.85
C ARG A 56 0.02 -5.73 -11.48
N GLY A 57 0.49 -6.71 -10.71
CA GLY A 57 0.85 -8.05 -11.21
C GLY A 57 2.09 -8.10 -12.12
N LYS A 58 2.88 -7.02 -12.16
CA LYS A 58 4.13 -6.90 -12.93
C LYS A 58 5.33 -7.53 -12.23
N GLU A 59 5.26 -7.68 -10.90
CA GLU A 59 6.30 -8.29 -10.09
C GLU A 59 5.73 -9.49 -9.30
N ARG A 60 6.53 -10.55 -9.20
CA ARG A 60 6.17 -11.80 -8.49
C ARG A 60 7.32 -12.38 -7.67
N SER A 61 8.53 -11.85 -7.83
CA SER A 61 9.70 -12.25 -7.05
C SER A 61 9.51 -11.92 -5.58
N LEU A 62 10.39 -12.45 -4.74
CA LEU A 62 10.42 -12.16 -3.32
C LEU A 62 11.20 -10.86 -3.09
N TYR A 63 10.54 -9.86 -2.50
CA TYR A 63 11.22 -8.69 -1.96
C TYR A 63 11.47 -8.89 -0.47
N ILE A 64 12.67 -8.54 0.00
CA ILE A 64 13.05 -8.49 1.42
C ILE A 64 13.80 -7.18 1.66
N ARG A 65 13.36 -6.42 2.66
CA ARG A 65 14.04 -5.22 3.18
C ARG A 65 14.85 -5.57 4.42
N GLU A 66 15.88 -4.79 4.71
CA GLU A 66 16.81 -4.99 5.84
C GLU A 66 16.12 -5.08 7.21
N ASP A 67 14.98 -4.40 7.39
CA ASP A 67 14.18 -4.45 8.63
C ASP A 67 13.32 -5.72 8.77
N GLY A 68 13.40 -6.62 7.78
CA GLY A 68 12.65 -7.87 7.72
C GLY A 68 11.27 -7.73 7.09
N LEU A 69 10.93 -6.59 6.48
CA LEU A 69 9.73 -6.50 5.66
C LEU A 69 9.89 -7.36 4.41
N SER A 70 8.94 -8.24 4.14
CA SER A 70 8.92 -9.11 2.97
C SER A 70 7.63 -8.99 2.18
N ILE A 71 7.73 -9.04 0.85
CA ILE A 71 6.59 -9.01 -0.06
C ILE A 71 6.74 -10.17 -1.04
N LYS A 72 5.67 -10.94 -1.25
CA LYS A 72 5.64 -12.03 -2.23
C LYS A 72 4.25 -12.29 -2.74
N VAL A 73 4.15 -12.90 -3.92
CA VAL A 73 2.88 -13.37 -4.48
C VAL A 73 2.77 -14.89 -4.29
N ILE A 74 1.67 -15.36 -3.69
CA ILE A 74 1.36 -16.79 -3.53
C ILE A 74 -0.05 -17.03 -4.02
N ALA A 75 -0.22 -17.90 -5.03
CA ALA A 75 -1.54 -18.24 -5.58
C ALA A 75 -2.39 -16.99 -5.90
N ASN A 76 -1.79 -16.01 -6.59
CA ASN A 76 -2.38 -14.70 -6.94
C ASN A 76 -2.75 -13.80 -5.75
N LYS A 77 -2.36 -14.15 -4.52
CA LYS A 77 -2.51 -13.29 -3.34
C LYS A 77 -1.20 -12.59 -3.05
N LEU A 78 -1.26 -11.30 -2.76
CA LEU A 78 -0.11 -10.55 -2.29
C LEU A 78 0.03 -10.75 -0.78
N VAL A 79 1.20 -11.20 -0.35
CA VAL A 79 1.51 -11.42 1.07
C VAL A 79 2.57 -10.43 1.47
N ILE A 80 2.25 -9.61 2.47
CA ILE A 80 3.14 -8.64 3.10
C ILE A 80 3.36 -9.09 4.53
N SER A 81 4.60 -9.20 4.97
CA SER A 81 4.92 -9.55 6.34
C SER A 81 6.14 -8.80 6.86
N ASP A 82 6.30 -8.73 8.18
CA ASP A 82 7.50 -8.23 8.84
C ASP A 82 8.15 -9.28 9.75
N SER A 83 9.32 -8.95 10.28
CA SER A 83 10.05 -9.72 11.28
C SER A 83 9.30 -9.87 12.61
N ARG A 84 8.24 -9.10 12.85
CA ARG A 84 7.45 -9.06 14.09
C ARG A 84 6.14 -9.83 14.00
N PHE A 85 6.07 -10.81 13.09
CA PHE A 85 4.94 -11.71 12.86
C PHE A 85 3.65 -11.03 12.37
N THR A 86 3.72 -9.80 11.87
CA THR A 86 2.57 -9.22 11.16
C THR A 86 2.52 -9.86 9.79
N LYS A 87 1.36 -10.41 9.42
CA LYS A 87 1.13 -10.96 8.08
C LYS A 87 -0.19 -10.45 7.54
N ILE A 88 -0.13 -9.82 6.38
CA ILE A 88 -1.26 -9.28 5.66
C ILE A 88 -1.36 -10.02 4.34
N ILE A 89 -2.56 -10.53 4.05
CA ILE A 89 -2.87 -11.22 2.81
C ILE A 89 -3.88 -10.35 2.07
N ILE A 90 -3.51 -9.93 0.86
CA ILE A 90 -4.31 -9.06 0.01
C ILE A 90 -4.75 -9.89 -1.19
N TYR A 91 -6.06 -9.99 -1.38
CA TYR A 91 -6.69 -10.74 -2.45
C TYR A 91 -6.76 -9.93 -3.76
N PRO A 92 -6.92 -10.58 -4.93
CA PRO A 92 -6.99 -9.88 -6.23
C PRO A 92 -7.96 -8.70 -6.27
N ASN A 93 -9.18 -8.89 -5.79
CA ASN A 93 -10.19 -7.84 -5.72
C ASN A 93 -9.78 -6.69 -4.80
N GLU A 94 -9.03 -6.94 -3.73
CA GLU A 94 -8.51 -5.90 -2.84
C GLU A 94 -7.35 -5.13 -3.47
N MET A 95 -6.47 -5.83 -4.21
CA MET A 95 -5.43 -5.16 -5.00
C MET A 95 -6.03 -4.20 -6.02
N GLU A 96 -7.09 -4.62 -6.72
CA GLU A 96 -7.84 -3.76 -7.65
C GLU A 96 -8.46 -2.55 -6.95
N LEU A 97 -9.03 -2.72 -5.75
CA LEU A 97 -9.60 -1.63 -4.97
C LEU A 97 -8.53 -0.61 -4.53
N ILE A 98 -7.36 -1.09 -4.07
CA ILE A 98 -6.23 -0.22 -3.72
C ILE A 98 -5.78 0.57 -4.95
N LEU A 99 -5.64 -0.08 -6.11
CA LEU A 99 -5.27 0.59 -7.35
C LEU A 99 -6.30 1.64 -7.77
N ARG A 100 -7.61 1.32 -7.71
CA ARG A 100 -8.67 2.30 -7.98
C ARG A 100 -8.60 3.50 -7.04
N ALA A 101 -8.42 3.26 -5.74
CA ALA A 101 -8.29 4.34 -4.76
C ALA A 101 -7.08 5.25 -5.04
N VAL A 102 -5.96 4.68 -5.49
CA VAL A 102 -4.79 5.43 -5.94
C VAL A 102 -5.10 6.29 -7.17
N GLU A 103 -5.77 5.74 -8.18
CA GLU A 103 -6.15 6.51 -9.37
C GLU A 103 -7.16 7.61 -9.05
N ASP A 104 -8.10 7.37 -8.14
CA ASP A 104 -9.04 8.38 -7.65
C ASP A 104 -8.31 9.53 -6.95
N ILE A 105 -7.30 9.22 -6.11
CA ILE A 105 -6.47 10.24 -5.47
C ILE A 105 -5.79 11.10 -6.52
N LYS A 106 -5.15 10.49 -7.53
CA LYS A 106 -4.47 11.21 -8.61
C LYS A 106 -5.41 12.10 -9.43
N ARG A 107 -6.66 11.67 -9.62
CA ARG A 107 -7.67 12.40 -10.41
C ARG A 107 -8.44 13.45 -9.63
N SER A 108 -8.57 13.29 -8.32
CA SER A 108 -9.24 14.28 -7.48
C SER A 108 -8.53 15.62 -7.61
N VAL A 109 -9.25 16.63 -8.11
CA VAL A 109 -8.84 18.02 -7.98
C VAL A 109 -9.09 18.38 -6.53
N SER A 110 -8.07 18.92 -5.88
CA SER A 110 -8.15 19.29 -4.46
C SER A 110 -9.16 20.42 -4.30
N GLU A 111 -10.18 20.21 -3.47
CA GLU A 111 -11.03 21.29 -2.94
C GLU A 111 -10.25 22.21 -2.01
#